data_AF-A0AAN6XRD0-F1
#
_entry.id   AF-A0AAN6XRD0-F1
#
_cell.length_a   1.000
_cell.length_b   1.000
_cell.length_c   1.000
_cell.angle_alpha   90.00
_cell.angle_beta   90.00
_cell.angle_gamma   90.00
#
_symmetry.space_group_name_H-M   'P 1'
#
loop_
_entity.id
_entity.type
_entity.pdbx_description
1 polymer ?
#
loop_
_entity_poly.entity_id
_entity_poly.type
_entity_poly.pdbx_seq_one_letter_code
_entity_poly.pdbx_strand_id
1 'polypeptide(L)' 'MPADNSAPPYTTEEKRWLRVHFDGEFKFLQMYGLSIYDEEDREEGRRIVRAMMAYDE' A
#
# COMPACT_ATOMS: atom_id res chain seq x y z
N MET A 1 4.42 -22.84 15.36
CA MET A 1 3.71 -21.66 14.82
C MET A 1 4.32 -21.35 13.46
N PRO A 2 3.65 -21.55 12.31
CA PRO A 2 4.15 -21.01 11.06
C PRO A 2 3.57 -19.60 10.84
N ALA A 3 4.47 -18.66 10.51
CA ALA A 3 4.12 -17.33 10.07
C ALA A 3 3.43 -17.43 8.70
N ASP A 4 2.20 -16.96 8.65
CA ASP A 4 1.46 -16.71 7.42
C ASP A 4 2.24 -15.66 6.63
N ASN A 5 2.76 -16.05 5.47
CA ASN A 5 3.56 -15.20 4.58
C ASN A 5 2.69 -14.35 3.66
N SER A 6 1.41 -14.16 4.00
CA SER A 6 0.55 -13.16 3.39
C SER A 6 0.82 -11.80 4.03
N ALA A 7 1.41 -10.87 3.29
CA ALA A 7 1.66 -9.51 3.79
C ALA A 7 0.36 -8.94 4.38
N PRO A 8 0.36 -8.45 5.63
CA PRO A 8 -0.87 -7.99 6.26
C PRO A 8 -1.52 -6.87 5.43
N PRO A 9 -2.86 -6.80 5.40
CA PRO A 9 -3.56 -5.73 4.70
C PRO A 9 -3.08 -4.36 5.22
N TYR A 10 -3.24 -3.32 4.40
CA TYR A 10 -2.85 -1.96 4.79
C TYR A 10 -3.35 -1.62 6.19
N THR A 11 -2.42 -1.23 7.04
CA THR A 11 -2.67 -0.72 8.38
C THR A 11 -3.45 0.60 8.30
N THR A 12 -4.10 0.97 9.41
CA THR A 12 -4.89 2.22 9.48
C THR A 12 -4.03 3.47 9.24
N GLU A 13 -2.73 3.41 9.53
CA GLU A 13 -1.78 4.51 9.29
C GLU A 13 -1.41 4.63 7.82
N GLU A 14 -1.03 3.51 7.18
CA GLU A 14 -0.75 3.49 5.73
C GLU A 14 -1.97 3.95 4.91
N LYS A 15 -3.19 3.52 5.27
CA LYS A 15 -4.42 3.99 4.61
C LYS A 15 -4.66 5.49 4.80
N ARG A 16 -4.31 6.04 5.97
CA ARG A 16 -4.45 7.47 6.23
C ARG A 16 -3.43 8.26 5.43
N TRP A 17 -2.18 7.81 5.38
CA TRP A 17 -1.13 8.43 4.57
C TRP A 17 -1.51 8.42 3.08
N LEU A 18 -1.96 7.28 2.55
CA LEU A 18 -2.51 7.17 1.19
C LEU A 18 -3.66 8.15 0.94
N ARG A 19 -4.55 8.36 1.91
CA ARG A 19 -5.67 9.31 1.76
C ARG A 19 -5.23 10.77 1.79
N VAL A 20 -4.20 11.10 2.57
CA VAL A 20 -3.68 12.46 2.67
C VAL A 20 -2.84 12.84 1.45
N HIS A 21 -1.99 11.94 0.96
CA HIS A 21 -1.05 12.23 -0.13
C HIS A 21 -1.60 11.89 -1.52
N PHE A 22 -2.40 10.83 -1.63
CA PHE A 22 -2.87 10.29 -2.92
C PHE A 22 -4.38 10.22 -3.05
N ASP A 23 -5.14 10.75 -2.06
CA ASP A 23 -6.61 10.71 -2.06
C ASP A 23 -7.17 9.26 -2.06
N GLY A 24 -6.36 8.33 -1.54
CA GLY A 24 -6.73 6.95 -1.22
C GLY A 24 -5.98 5.88 -2.00
N GLU A 25 -6.12 4.63 -1.55
CA GLU A 25 -5.46 3.44 -2.14
C GLU A 25 -5.79 3.28 -3.63
N PHE A 26 -7.04 3.52 -4.04
CA PHE A 26 -7.45 3.37 -5.43
C PHE A 26 -6.73 4.34 -6.38
N LYS A 27 -6.72 5.64 -6.05
CA LYS A 27 -6.04 6.66 -6.87
C LYS A 27 -4.53 6.45 -6.89
N PHE A 28 -3.95 6.05 -5.75
CA PHE A 28 -2.56 5.68 -5.67
C PHE A 28 -2.23 4.51 -6.61
N LEU A 29 -2.91 3.36 -6.47
CA LEU A 29 -2.65 2.19 -7.32
C LEU A 29 -2.85 2.54 -8.80
N GLN A 30 -3.93 3.25 -9.14
CA GLN A 30 -4.19 3.71 -10.50
C GLN A 30 -3.07 4.62 -11.05
N MET A 31 -2.49 5.50 -10.22
CA MET A 31 -1.38 6.38 -10.62
C MET A 31 -0.10 5.59 -10.93
N TYR A 32 0.15 4.50 -10.22
CA TYR A 32 1.28 3.60 -10.45
C TYR A 32 1.00 2.53 -11.51
N GLY A 33 -0.19 2.52 -12.11
CA GLY A 33 -0.60 1.49 -13.08
C GLY A 33 -0.86 0.12 -12.43
N LEU A 34 -1.06 0.10 -11.11
CA LEU A 34 -1.33 -1.08 -10.30
C LEU A 34 -2.84 -1.30 -10.18
N SER A 35 -3.26 -2.57 -10.18
CA SER A 35 -4.64 -2.97 -10.01
C SER A 35 -4.99 -3.22 -8.54
N ILE A 36 -6.13 -2.71 -8.09
CA ILE A 36 -6.70 -3.07 -6.77
C ILE A 36 -7.33 -4.48 -6.77
N TYR A 37 -7.53 -5.07 -7.94
CA TYR A 37 -8.08 -6.42 -8.08
C TYR A 37 -6.99 -7.48 -8.16
N ASP A 38 -5.73 -7.08 -8.31
CA ASP A 38 -4.58 -7.97 -8.33
C ASP A 38 -3.85 -7.88 -6.98
N GLU A 39 -3.66 -9.03 -6.34
CA GLU A 39 -3.05 -9.09 -5.01
C GLU A 39 -1.54 -8.80 -5.07
N GLU A 40 -0.87 -9.16 -6.17
CA GLU A 40 0.55 -8.85 -6.40
C GLU A 40 0.74 -7.34 -6.54
N ASP A 41 -0.11 -6.68 -7.34
CA ASP A 41 -0.09 -5.23 -7.51
C ASP A 41 -0.40 -4.49 -6.21
N ARG A 42 -1.32 -5.02 -5.39
CA ARG A 42 -1.59 -4.45 -4.06
C ARG A 42 -0.41 -4.64 -3.12
N GLU A 43 0.32 -5.74 -3.22
CA GLU A 43 1.54 -5.96 -2.44
C GLU A 43 2.64 -4.98 -2.85
N GLU A 44 2.82 -4.77 -4.14
CA GLU A 44 3.75 -3.79 -4.67
C GLU A 44 3.39 -2.38 -4.19
N GLY A 45 2.10 -2.03 -4.25
CA GLY A 45 1.60 -0.79 -3.68
C GLY A 45 1.91 -0.63 -2.19
N ARG A 46 1.78 -1.70 -1.39
CA ARG A 46 2.14 -1.68 0.04
C ARG A 46 3.62 -1.41 0.25
N ARG A 47 4.50 -2.03 -0.55
CA ARG A 47 5.95 -1.81 -0.48
C ARG A 47 6.31 -0.37 -0.80
N ILE A 48 5.70 0.21 -1.84
CA ILE A 48 5.92 1.60 -2.23
C ILE A 48 5.47 2.55 -1.11
N VAL A 49 4.27 2.36 -0.53
CA VAL A 49 3.78 3.19 0.58
C VAL A 49 4.70 3.11 1.79
N ARG A 50 5.11 1.90 2.19
CA ARG A 50 6.05 1.71 3.31
C ARG A 50 7.38 2.39 3.06
N ALA A 51 7.92 2.27 1.85
CA ALA A 51 9.15 2.97 1.47
C ALA A 51 8.96 4.49 1.54
N MET A 52 7.89 5.03 0.96
CA MET A 52 7.63 6.47 0.98
C MET A 52 7.45 7.01 2.39
N MET A 53 6.69 6.32 3.25
CA MET A 53 6.53 6.71 4.65
C MET A 53 7.85 6.66 5.43
N ALA A 54 8.73 5.69 5.13
CA ALA A 54 10.06 5.62 5.75
C ALA A 54 11.04 6.70 5.24
N TYR A 55 10.81 7.26 4.05
CA TYR A 55 11.58 8.40 3.51
C TYR A 55 11.04 9.77 3.93
N ASP A 56 9.80 9.84 4.43
CA ASP A 56 9.15 11.06 4.93
C ASP A 56 9.51 11.35 6.41
N GLU A 57 10.37 10.52 7.02
CA GLU A 57 11.00 10.69 8.35
C GLU A 57 12.42 11.27 8.22
#